data_AF-A0A291LZ17-F1
#
_entry.id   AF-A0A291LZ17-F1
#
_cell.length_a   1.000
_cell.length_b   1.000
_cell.length_c   1.000
_cell.angle_alpha   90.00
_cell.angle_beta   90.00
_cell.angle_gamma   90.00
#
_symmetry.space_group_name_H-M   'P 1'
#
loop_
_entity.id
_entity.type
_entity.pdbx_description
1 polymer ?
#
loop_
_entity_poly.entity_id
_entity_poly.type
_entity_poly.pdbx_seq_one_letter_code
_entity_poly.pdbx_strand_id
1 'polypeptide(L)'
;MPAPSWEQLDSFLQPGDFAVLAEVALQGGGIRAVLGLFDAPYYNAELGEYDFDTRQPRFTCTAAEAGGIGRGDILSLAGTSYDVLTAPQEDGTGLAVLELAERAGT
;
A
#
# COMPACT_ATOMS: atom_id res chain seq x y z
N MET A 1 -12.34 34.03 -21.66
CA MET A 1 -11.09 33.24 -21.61
C MET A 1 -11.28 32.18 -20.55
N PRO A 2 -11.13 30.88 -20.84
CA PRO A 2 -11.17 29.86 -19.78
C PRO A 2 -9.92 30.01 -18.91
N ALA A 3 -10.09 29.91 -17.59
CA ALA A 3 -9.02 30.05 -16.61
C ALA A 3 -7.96 28.94 -16.80
N PRO A 4 -6.66 29.23 -16.57
CA PRO A 4 -5.59 28.24 -16.68
C PRO A 4 -5.77 27.10 -15.67
N SER A 5 -5.38 25.89 -16.08
CA SER A 5 -5.59 24.62 -15.35
C SER A 5 -4.87 24.51 -13.99
N TRP A 6 -4.17 25.55 -13.53
CA TRP A 6 -3.46 25.58 -12.26
C TRP A 6 -4.30 26.12 -11.09
N GLU A 7 -5.48 26.68 -11.38
CA GLU A 7 -6.45 27.13 -10.35
C GLU A 7 -7.45 26.04 -9.95
N GLN A 8 -7.40 24.86 -10.59
CA GLN A 8 -8.25 23.71 -10.27
C GLN A 8 -7.46 22.69 -9.44
N LEU A 9 -7.20 23.01 -8.17
CA LEU A 9 -6.57 22.09 -7.23
C LEU A 9 -7.43 20.82 -7.01
N ASP A 10 -8.74 20.93 -7.22
CA ASP A 10 -9.70 19.82 -7.10
C ASP A 10 -9.46 18.67 -8.09
N SER A 11 -8.81 18.94 -9.24
CA SER A 11 -8.44 17.87 -10.18
C SER A 11 -7.24 17.04 -9.71
N PHE A 12 -6.43 17.56 -8.77
CA PHE A 12 -5.32 16.82 -8.15
C PHE A 12 -5.74 16.03 -6.91
N LEU A 13 -6.94 16.29 -6.38
CA LEU A 13 -7.50 15.64 -5.19
C LEU A 13 -8.66 14.70 -5.55
N GLN A 14 -8.69 14.18 -6.79
CA GLN A 14 -9.72 13.26 -7.25
C GLN A 14 -9.64 11.93 -6.46
N PRO A 15 -10.74 11.42 -5.87
CA PRO A 15 -10.78 10.21 -5.04
C PRO A 15 -10.53 8.86 -5.78
N GLY A 16 -9.83 8.87 -6.92
CA GLY A 16 -9.36 7.68 -7.63
C GLY A 16 -7.86 7.64 -7.89
N ASP A 17 -7.11 8.70 -7.56
CA ASP A 17 -5.68 8.82 -7.90
C ASP A 17 -4.74 8.23 -6.83
N PHE A 18 -5.23 8.03 -5.60
CA PHE A 18 -4.40 7.61 -4.47
C PHE A 18 -4.33 6.09 -4.29
N ALA A 19 -5.32 5.35 -4.81
CA ALA A 19 -5.35 3.90 -4.68
C ALA A 19 -4.49 3.27 -5.78
N VAL A 20 -3.63 2.34 -5.36
CA VAL A 20 -2.73 1.59 -6.23
C VAL A 20 -3.20 0.15 -6.34
N LEU A 21 -3.04 -0.43 -7.53
CA LEU A 21 -3.33 -1.83 -7.77
C LEU A 21 -2.09 -2.66 -7.41
N ALA A 22 -2.19 -3.46 -6.36
CA ALA A 22 -1.17 -4.40 -5.94
C ALA A 22 -1.55 -5.82 -6.33
N GLU A 23 -0.58 -6.66 -6.68
CA GLU A 23 -0.80 -8.09 -6.89
C GLU A 23 -0.40 -8.86 -5.64
N VAL A 24 -1.28 -9.71 -5.12
CA VAL A 24 -1.01 -10.51 -3.93
C VAL A 24 -0.96 -11.99 -4.29
N ALA A 25 0.21 -12.59 -4.12
CA ALA A 25 0.43 -14.02 -4.25
C ALA A 25 0.16 -14.71 -2.91
N LEU A 26 -0.86 -15.56 -2.90
CA LEU A 26 -1.27 -16.31 -1.72
C LEU A 26 -0.40 -17.55 -1.54
N GLN A 27 -0.08 -17.90 -0.29
CA GLN A 27 0.68 -19.12 0.03
C GLN A 27 -0.01 -20.41 -0.45
N GLY A 28 -1.35 -20.41 -0.53
CA GLY A 28 -2.14 -21.53 -1.05
C GLY A 28 -2.07 -21.71 -2.57
N GLY A 29 -1.34 -20.83 -3.27
CA GLY A 29 -1.32 -20.75 -4.72
C GLY A 29 -2.46 -19.85 -5.23
N GLY A 30 -2.13 -19.00 -6.19
CA GLY A 30 -3.04 -18.01 -6.76
C GLY A 30 -2.51 -16.59 -6.58
N ILE A 31 -2.76 -15.76 -7.58
CA ILE A 31 -2.43 -14.34 -7.57
C ILE A 31 -3.74 -13.58 -7.73
N ARG A 32 -3.94 -12.55 -6.91
CA ARG A 32 -5.09 -11.66 -7.01
C ARG A 32 -4.65 -10.21 -7.06
N ALA A 33 -5.34 -9.40 -7.85
CA ALA A 33 -5.15 -7.96 -7.82
C ALA A 33 -6.02 -7.35 -6.72
N VAL A 34 -5.43 -6.54 -5.85
CA VAL A 34 -6.09 -5.84 -4.75
C VAL A 34 -5.86 -4.35 -4.91
N LEU A 35 -6.94 -3.58 -4.86
CA LEU A 35 -6.87 -2.13 -4.88
C LEU A 35 -6.80 -1.60 -3.45
N GLY A 36 -5.83 -0.72 -3.17
CA GLY A 36 -5.66 -0.14 -1.85
C GLY A 36 -4.71 1.05 -1.81
N LEU A 37 -4.62 1.68 -0.66
CA LEU A 37 -3.68 2.76 -0.39
C LEU A 37 -2.36 2.15 0.08
N PHE A 38 -1.26 2.52 -0.57
CA PHE A 38 0.08 2.15 -0.14
C PHE A 38 0.75 3.34 0.54
N ASP A 39 1.09 3.16 1.81
CA ASP A 39 1.82 4.14 2.62
C ASP A 39 3.24 3.63 2.83
N ALA A 40 4.18 4.21 2.07
CA ALA A 40 5.60 3.97 2.25
C ALA A 40 6.19 5.00 3.22
N PRO A 41 7.09 4.59 4.13
CA PRO A 41 7.82 5.52 4.97
C PRO A 41 8.55 6.59 4.15
N TYR A 42 8.36 7.86 4.52
CA TYR A 42 9.08 8.98 3.92
C TYR A 42 10.56 8.95 4.32
N TYR A 43 11.46 8.84 3.34
CA TYR A 43 12.90 9.03 3.51
C TYR A 43 13.20 10.53 3.62
N ASN A 44 13.54 11.01 4.82
CA ASN A 44 13.94 12.40 4.99
C ASN A 44 15.42 12.58 4.62
N ALA A 45 15.68 12.86 3.35
CA ALA A 45 17.02 12.97 2.79
C ALA A 45 17.87 14.12 3.38
N GLU A 46 17.27 15.10 4.06
CA GLU A 46 17.96 16.29 4.56
C GLU A 46 18.74 16.06 5.88
N LEU A 47 18.34 15.07 6.67
CA LEU A 47 18.98 14.77 7.96
C LEU A 47 20.12 13.74 7.86
N GLY A 48 20.28 13.07 6.71
CA GLY A 48 21.25 11.98 6.55
C GLY A 48 21.01 10.79 7.50
N GLU A 49 19.89 10.81 8.22
CA GLU A 49 19.47 9.79 9.16
C GLU A 49 18.38 8.96 8.50
N TYR A 50 18.71 7.69 8.27
CA TYR A 50 17.68 6.69 8.03
C TYR A 50 17.00 6.50 9.38
N ASP A 51 15.79 7.04 9.55
CA ASP A 51 14.94 6.73 10.70
C ASP A 51 14.54 5.25 10.53
N PHE A 52 15.46 4.36 10.91
CA PHE A 52 15.37 2.91 10.74
C PHE A 52 14.37 2.29 11.74
N ASP A 53 13.99 3.07 12.74
CA ASP A 53 12.99 2.68 13.72
C ASP A 53 11.60 3.09 13.20
N THR A 54 10.72 2.11 13.01
CA THR A 54 9.25 2.24 13.15
C THR A 54 8.31 2.60 12.00
N ARG A 55 8.73 2.68 10.73
CA ARG A 55 7.72 2.80 9.65
C ARG A 55 7.82 1.66 8.64
N GLN A 56 7.33 0.49 9.03
CA GLN A 56 7.03 -0.59 8.10
C GLN A 56 6.03 -0.08 7.04
N PRO A 57 6.23 -0.37 5.74
CA PRO A 57 5.25 -0.02 4.72
C PRO A 57 3.89 -0.63 5.07
N ARG A 58 2.82 0.13 4.79
CA ARG A 58 1.45 -0.31 5.08
C ARG A 58 0.61 -0.29 3.82
N PHE A 59 -0.29 -1.26 3.72
CA PHE A 59 -1.26 -1.31 2.64
C PHE A 59 -2.66 -1.39 3.21
N THR A 60 -3.47 -0.37 2.96
CA THR A 60 -4.85 -0.27 3.43
C THR A 60 -5.79 -0.57 2.28
N CYS A 61 -6.60 -1.61 2.42
CA CYS A 61 -7.59 -2.02 1.42
C CYS A 61 -8.94 -2.32 2.08
N THR A 62 -9.93 -2.70 1.28
CA THR A 62 -11.23 -3.10 1.86
C THR A 62 -11.10 -4.44 2.58
N ALA A 63 -11.83 -4.63 3.68
CA ALA A 63 -11.83 -5.88 4.44
C ALA A 63 -12.25 -7.09 3.58
N ALA A 64 -13.16 -6.88 2.63
CA ALA A 64 -13.57 -7.91 1.67
C ALA A 64 -12.40 -8.37 0.79
N GLU A 65 -11.63 -7.43 0.26
CA GLU A 65 -10.44 -7.72 -0.56
C GLU A 65 -9.26 -8.23 0.26
N ALA A 66 -9.20 -7.89 1.55
CA ALA A 66 -8.20 -8.42 2.47
C ALA A 66 -8.49 -9.87 2.91
N GLY A 67 -9.74 -10.33 2.76
CA GLY A 67 -10.16 -11.67 3.15
C GLY A 67 -9.30 -12.77 2.52
N GLY A 68 -8.67 -13.60 3.33
CA GLY A 68 -7.79 -14.69 2.87
C GLY A 68 -6.33 -14.28 2.60
N ILE A 69 -5.98 -13.00 2.69
CA ILE A 69 -4.57 -12.59 2.84
C ILE A 69 -4.14 -12.83 4.27
N GLY A 70 -2.92 -13.29 4.44
CA GLY A 70 -2.30 -13.49 5.73
C GLY A 70 -0.79 -13.37 5.69
N ARG A 71 -0.21 -13.60 6.86
CA ARG A 71 1.23 -13.56 7.05
C ARG A 71 1.93 -14.55 6.10
N GLY A 72 2.94 -14.05 5.41
CA GLY A 72 3.79 -14.82 4.49
C GLY A 72 3.26 -14.91 3.07
N ASP A 73 2.14 -14.24 2.77
CA ASP A 73 1.79 -13.87 1.39
C ASP A 73 2.73 -12.78 0.88
N ILE A 74 2.81 -12.65 -0.44
CA ILE A 74 3.68 -11.69 -1.10
C ILE A 74 2.83 -10.66 -1.84
N LEU A 75 2.97 -9.40 -1.46
CA LEU A 75 2.36 -8.27 -2.15
C LEU A 75 3.38 -7.64 -3.09
N SER A 76 3.10 -7.64 -4.38
CA SER A 76 3.90 -7.02 -5.43
C SER A 76 3.25 -5.71 -5.87
N LEU A 77 4.01 -4.63 -5.80
CA LEU A 77 3.57 -3.29 -6.19
C LEU A 77 4.70 -2.59 -6.93
N ALA A 78 4.41 -2.08 -8.14
CA ALA A 78 5.35 -1.32 -8.96
C ALA A 78 6.72 -1.99 -9.18
N GLY A 79 6.77 -3.33 -9.19
CA GLY A 79 8.01 -4.10 -9.35
C GLY A 79 8.76 -4.40 -8.05
N THR A 80 8.32 -3.84 -6.92
CA THR A 80 8.83 -4.19 -5.59
C THR A 80 7.95 -5.26 -4.96
N SER A 81 8.57 -6.25 -4.31
CA SER A 81 7.85 -7.28 -3.57
C SER A 81 7.96 -7.04 -2.07
N TYR A 82 6.85 -7.23 -1.39
CA TYR A 82 6.71 -7.02 0.04
C TYR A 82 6.16 -8.29 0.68
N ASP A 83 6.75 -8.70 1.79
CA ASP A 83 6.22 -9.79 2.61
C ASP A 83 5.14 -9.25 3.55
N VAL A 84 3.97 -9.89 3.54
CA VAL A 84 2.90 -9.59 4.49
C VAL A 84 3.28 -10.13 5.87
N LEU A 85 3.39 -9.24 6.85
CA LEU A 85 3.89 -9.58 8.19
C LEU A 85 2.79 -10.04 9.15
N THR A 86 1.59 -9.49 8.99
CA THR A 86 0.46 -9.70 9.90
C THR A 86 -0.81 -10.04 9.12
N ALA A 87 -1.78 -10.64 9.81
CA ALA A 87 -3.12 -10.78 9.24
C ALA A 87 -3.78 -9.39 9.09
N PRO A 88 -4.71 -9.22 8.13
CA PRO A 88 -5.40 -7.95 7.96
C PRO A 88 -6.03 -7.46 9.26
N GLN A 89 -5.67 -6.23 9.65
CA GLN A 89 -6.25 -5.56 10.82
C GLN A 89 -7.46 -4.76 10.38
N GLU A 90 -8.65 -5.32 10.59
CA GLU A 90 -9.92 -4.65 10.29
C GLU A 90 -10.19 -3.52 11.30
N ASP A 91 -10.66 -2.38 10.81
CA ASP A 91 -10.98 -1.21 11.64
C ASP A 91 -12.46 -1.11 12.04
N GLY A 92 -13.28 -2.07 11.59
CA GLY A 92 -14.73 -2.09 11.83
C GLY A 92 -15.55 -1.15 10.94
N THR A 93 -14.92 -0.40 10.04
CA THR A 93 -15.58 0.47 9.04
C THR A 93 -15.62 -0.14 7.64
N GLY A 94 -15.02 -1.32 7.47
CA GLY A 94 -14.92 -2.03 6.20
C GLY A 94 -13.55 -1.88 5.53
N LEU A 95 -12.57 -1.28 6.21
CA LEU A 95 -11.17 -1.25 5.78
C LEU A 95 -10.34 -2.23 6.61
N ALA A 96 -9.23 -2.65 6.01
CA ALA A 96 -8.23 -3.48 6.65
C ALA A 96 -6.83 -2.99 6.30
N VAL A 97 -5.95 -3.00 7.30
CA VAL A 97 -4.55 -2.60 7.15
C VAL A 97 -3.65 -3.85 7.16
N LEU A 98 -2.73 -3.92 6.21
CA LEU A 98 -1.68 -4.91 6.11
C LEU A 98 -0.35 -4.25 6.46
N GLU A 99 0.38 -4.84 7.41
CA GLU A 99 1.78 -4.48 7.66
C GLU A 99 2.69 -5.28 6.73
N LEU A 100 3.60 -4.57 6.06
CA LEU A 100 4.46 -5.11 5.03
C LEU A 100 5.93 -4.93 5.41
N ALA A 101 6.79 -5.82 4.92
CA ALA A 101 8.23 -5.62 4.89
C ALA A 101 8.73 -5.70 3.45
N GLU A 102 9.64 -4.82 3.06
CA GLU A 102 10.30 -4.96 1.76
C GLU A 102 11.11 -6.25 1.71
N ARG A 103 10.89 -7.04 0.66
CA ARG A 103 11.63 -8.27 0.44
C ARG A 103 12.91 -7.95 -0.31
N ALA A 104 14.02 -7.85 0.41
CA ALA A 104 15.34 -7.75 -0.22
C ALA A 104 15.59 -9.00 -1.08
N GLY A 105 15.73 -8.80 -2.39
CA GLY A 105 16.05 -9.88 -3.33
C GLY A 105 17.37 -10.54 -2.94
N THR A 106 17.34 -11.85 -2.70
CA THR A 106 18.52 -12.71 -2.55
C THR A 106 19.23 -12.92 -3.87
#